data_AF-A0A3M7P9F8-F1
#
_entry.id   AF-A0A3M7P9F8-F1
#
_cell.length_a   1.000
_cell.length_b   1.000
_cell.length_c   1.000
_cell.angle_alpha   90.00
_cell.angle_beta   90.00
_cell.angle_gamma   90.00
#
_symmetry.space_group_name_H-M   'P 1'
#
loop_
_entity.id
_entity.type
_entity.pdbx_description
1 polymer ?
#
loop_
_entity_poly.entity_id
_entity_poly.type
_entity_poly.pdbx_seq_one_letter_code
_entity_poly.pdbx_strand_id
1 'polypeptide(L)'
;MQSICEYCNAVKEHLYLITLPCGYVVCHDHFDSTNQYGLGVFAPSLNCFVCKNHNISKKQCYEMAKNRSKLSKIKFLEHLDLVKNKIKYIQEYQNDTDLFLDNYLDPVLNKIDLRREQLKIEVNKKIDEAYFKMIDEIKGIRSNFKQKIGCISLDNEQFEEITKIEKMEKENKNRENFDDKLNKLKTYEKDIIDTANDMIEQLKDIDFKIFGENVWMNSYKKNFVFAKSVINLDDCKQKISFGTINFKK
;
A
#
# COMPACT_ATOMS: atom_id res chain seq x y z
N MET A 1 39.25 40.01 -18.60
CA MET A 1 39.34 41.08 -19.64
C MET A 1 37.96 41.21 -20.28
N GLN A 2 37.32 42.36 -20.09
CA GLN A 2 36.01 42.66 -20.67
C GLN A 2 36.20 43.36 -22.01
N SER A 3 35.26 43.19 -22.93
CA SER A 3 35.28 43.87 -24.23
C SER A 3 33.85 44.23 -24.63
N ILE A 4 33.72 45.15 -25.58
CA ILE A 4 32.43 45.70 -25.99
C ILE A 4 31.92 44.91 -27.20
N CYS A 5 30.64 44.58 -27.20
CA CYS A 5 29.95 44.08 -28.38
C CYS A 5 29.70 45.22 -29.35
N GLU A 6 30.22 45.14 -30.56
CA GLU A 6 30.13 46.22 -31.56
C GLU A 6 28.74 46.34 -32.21
N TYR A 7 27.80 45.43 -31.88
CA TYR A 7 26.41 45.53 -32.31
C TYR A 7 25.51 46.24 -31.30
N CYS A 8 25.67 45.95 -30.01
CA CYS A 8 24.76 46.45 -28.96
C CYS A 8 25.46 47.33 -27.91
N ASN A 9 26.76 47.59 -28.08
CA ASN A 9 27.62 48.35 -27.16
C ASN A 9 27.64 47.84 -25.70
N ALA A 10 27.14 46.63 -25.45
CA ALA A 10 27.18 46.03 -24.12
C ALA A 10 28.60 45.55 -23.81
N VAL A 11 29.06 45.86 -22.60
CA VAL A 11 30.29 45.30 -22.03
C VAL A 11 30.01 43.84 -21.65
N LYS A 12 30.77 42.92 -22.22
CA LYS A 12 30.67 41.49 -21.93
C LYS A 12 32.06 40.93 -21.64
N GLU A 13 32.11 39.79 -20.96
CA GLU A 13 33.38 39.07 -20.86
C GLU A 13 33.81 38.60 -22.25
N HIS A 14 35.10 38.72 -22.54
CA HIS A 14 35.67 38.36 -23.83
C HIS A 14 35.36 36.91 -24.26
N LEU A 15 35.10 36.02 -23.29
CA LEU A 15 34.72 34.64 -23.52
C LEU A 15 33.37 34.52 -24.27
N TYR A 16 32.40 35.37 -23.95
CA TYR A 16 31.04 35.33 -24.52
C TYR A 16 30.90 36.23 -25.77
N LEU A 17 32.04 36.61 -26.35
CA LEU A 17 32.09 37.40 -27.57
C LEU A 17 32.64 36.58 -28.74
N ILE A 18 31.91 36.61 -29.85
CA ILE A 18 32.24 35.95 -31.11
C ILE A 18 32.92 36.95 -32.04
N THR A 19 34.05 36.56 -32.60
CA THR A 19 34.75 37.32 -33.64
C THR A 19 34.19 36.93 -35.01
N LEU A 20 33.66 37.89 -35.74
CA LEU A 20 33.16 37.73 -37.09
C LEU A 20 34.32 37.66 -38.10
N PRO A 21 34.11 37.14 -39.32
CA PRO A 21 35.16 37.03 -40.35
C PRO A 21 35.74 38.39 -40.76
N CYS A 22 34.95 39.45 -40.64
CA CYS A 22 35.33 40.85 -40.84
C CYS A 22 36.14 41.47 -39.70
N GLY A 23 36.43 40.73 -38.63
CA GLY A 23 37.19 41.23 -37.47
C GLY A 23 36.34 41.85 -36.37
N TYR A 24 35.09 42.23 -36.66
CA TYR A 24 34.16 42.74 -35.65
C TYR A 24 33.84 41.68 -34.58
N VAL A 25 33.47 42.11 -33.38
CA VAL A 25 33.25 41.29 -32.18
C VAL A 25 31.85 41.55 -31.62
N VAL A 26 31.08 40.48 -31.45
CA VAL A 26 29.65 40.55 -31.09
C VAL A 26 29.29 39.57 -29.97
N CYS A 27 28.25 39.85 -29.19
CA CYS A 27 27.74 38.91 -28.18
C CYS A 27 27.33 37.59 -28.83
N HIS A 28 27.65 36.48 -28.15
CA HIS A 28 27.15 35.15 -28.50
C HIS A 28 25.61 35.14 -28.64
N ASP A 29 24.89 35.75 -27.70
CA ASP A 29 23.41 35.81 -27.72
C ASP A 29 22.86 36.47 -28.98
N HIS A 30 23.45 37.59 -29.41
CA HIS A 30 23.05 38.27 -30.64
C HIS A 30 23.43 37.46 -31.89
N PHE A 31 24.58 36.83 -31.86
CA PHE A 31 25.00 35.96 -32.96
C PHE A 31 24.07 34.75 -33.11
N ASP A 32 23.60 34.16 -32.00
CA ASP A 32 22.65 33.06 -32.01
C ASP A 32 21.22 33.50 -32.37
N SER A 33 20.77 34.65 -31.89
CA SER A 33 19.40 35.14 -32.09
C SER A 33 19.09 35.58 -33.53
N THR A 34 20.11 35.82 -34.38
CA THR A 34 19.94 36.22 -35.79
C THR A 34 19.14 35.24 -36.67
N ASN A 35 18.75 34.07 -36.17
CA ASN A 35 17.87 33.11 -36.86
C ASN A 35 16.38 33.22 -36.46
N GLN A 36 15.99 34.04 -35.49
CA GLN A 36 14.62 33.99 -34.94
C GLN A 36 13.59 34.81 -35.74
N TYR A 37 14.00 35.67 -36.67
CA TYR A 37 13.07 36.54 -37.43
C TYR A 37 13.15 36.40 -38.96
N GLY A 38 13.71 35.31 -39.48
CA GLY A 38 13.77 35.04 -40.91
C GLY A 38 13.89 33.56 -41.25
N LEU A 39 12.74 32.94 -41.53
CA LEU A 39 12.52 31.71 -42.30
C LEU A 39 13.51 30.54 -42.15
N GLY A 40 13.03 29.51 -41.43
CA GLY A 40 13.28 28.08 -41.61
C GLY A 40 14.59 27.59 -42.24
N VAL A 41 15.39 26.88 -41.43
CA VAL A 41 16.21 25.67 -41.74
C VAL A 41 17.23 25.70 -42.91
N PHE A 42 17.23 26.67 -43.84
CA PHE A 42 18.10 26.68 -45.02
C PHE A 42 18.56 28.09 -45.47
N ALA A 43 18.99 28.96 -44.55
CA ALA A 43 19.73 30.18 -44.91
C ALA A 43 21.24 29.98 -44.63
N PRO A 44 22.06 29.60 -45.63
CA PRO A 44 23.46 29.23 -45.39
C PRO A 44 24.37 30.44 -45.13
N SER A 45 23.90 31.66 -45.40
CA SER A 45 24.72 32.87 -45.31
C SER A 45 23.83 34.11 -45.05
N LEU A 46 24.13 34.84 -43.97
CA LEU A 46 23.43 36.07 -43.56
C LEU A 46 24.32 37.27 -43.87
N ASN A 47 23.78 38.34 -44.43
CA ASN A 47 24.53 39.61 -44.52
C ASN A 47 24.99 40.02 -43.12
N CYS A 48 26.26 40.38 -42.98
CA CYS A 48 26.82 40.81 -41.71
C CYS A 48 26.00 41.96 -41.12
N PHE A 49 25.40 41.75 -39.95
CA PHE A 49 24.55 42.75 -39.30
C PHE A 49 25.33 43.93 -38.72
N VAL A 50 26.67 43.85 -38.69
CA VAL A 50 27.55 44.95 -38.28
C VAL A 50 28.00 45.76 -39.50
N CYS A 51 28.72 45.14 -40.44
CA CYS A 51 29.34 45.87 -41.56
C CYS A 51 28.57 45.79 -42.89
N LYS A 52 27.56 44.93 -43.01
CA LYS A 52 26.67 44.75 -44.18
C LYS A 52 27.34 44.42 -45.53
N ASN A 53 28.64 44.18 -45.54
CA ASN A 53 29.45 44.06 -46.77
C ASN A 53 29.86 42.62 -47.14
N HIS A 54 29.53 41.64 -46.30
CA HIS A 54 29.83 40.22 -46.58
C HIS A 54 28.78 39.34 -45.96
N ASN A 55 28.73 38.10 -46.44
CA ASN A 55 27.88 37.08 -45.87
C ASN A 55 28.60 36.31 -44.77
N ILE A 56 27.85 35.96 -43.73
CA ILE A 56 28.31 35.26 -42.54
C ILE A 56 27.59 33.91 -42.48
N SER A 57 28.38 32.84 -42.45
CA SER A 57 27.89 31.51 -42.08
C SER A 57 28.18 31.25 -40.60
N LYS A 58 27.14 30.91 -39.82
CA LYS A 58 27.29 30.57 -38.39
C LYS A 58 28.28 29.43 -38.17
N LYS A 59 28.18 28.39 -38.99
CA LYS A 59 29.06 27.23 -38.93
C LYS A 59 30.52 27.65 -39.11
N GLN A 60 30.82 28.39 -40.17
CA GLN A 60 32.18 28.87 -40.44
C GLN A 60 32.69 29.79 -39.32
N CYS A 61 31.83 30.66 -38.77
CA CYS A 61 32.21 31.52 -37.66
C CYS A 61 32.56 30.72 -36.40
N TYR A 62 31.75 29.72 -36.04
CA TYR A 62 32.04 28.86 -34.89
C TYR A 62 33.27 27.98 -35.09
N GLU A 63 33.61 27.64 -36.33
CA GLU A 63 34.81 26.88 -36.67
C GLU A 63 36.10 27.74 -36.70
N MET A 64 36.00 29.08 -36.75
CA MET A 64 37.17 29.96 -36.63
C MET A 64 37.95 29.67 -35.35
N ALA A 65 39.27 29.54 -35.42
CA ALA A 65 40.12 29.13 -34.30
C ALA A 65 39.86 29.91 -32.99
N LYS A 66 39.71 31.24 -33.07
CA LYS A 66 39.41 32.10 -31.92
C LYS A 66 38.05 31.77 -31.29
N ASN A 67 37.02 31.51 -32.09
CA ASN A 67 35.67 31.22 -31.60
C ASN A 67 35.56 29.78 -31.11
N ARG A 68 36.14 28.82 -31.84
CA ARG A 68 36.18 27.41 -31.44
C ARG A 68 36.80 27.23 -30.05
N SER A 69 37.90 27.93 -29.77
CA SER A 69 38.55 27.91 -28.45
C SER A 69 37.64 28.47 -27.35
N LYS A 70 36.97 29.61 -27.61
CA LYS A 70 36.00 30.22 -26.68
C LYS A 70 34.81 29.31 -26.41
N LEU A 71 34.20 28.76 -27.45
CA LEU A 71 33.06 27.84 -27.34
C LEU A 71 33.41 26.56 -26.58
N SER A 72 34.60 25.98 -26.84
CA SER A 72 35.09 24.83 -26.10
C SER A 72 35.23 25.15 -24.60
N LYS A 73 35.75 26.34 -24.28
CA LYS A 73 35.88 26.81 -22.89
C LYS A 73 34.52 27.07 -22.24
N ILE A 74 33.55 27.64 -22.96
CA ILE A 74 32.17 27.81 -22.46
C ILE A 74 31.58 26.45 -22.10
N LYS A 75 31.61 25.48 -23.02
CA LYS A 75 31.11 24.12 -22.77
C LYS A 75 31.78 23.46 -21.58
N PHE A 76 33.09 23.62 -21.45
CA PHE A 76 33.82 23.10 -20.30
C PHE A 76 33.33 23.71 -18.98
N LEU A 77 33.09 25.04 -18.94
CA LEU A 77 32.58 25.71 -17.76
C LEU A 77 31.15 25.28 -17.42
N GLU A 78 30.28 25.11 -18.43
CA GLU A 78 28.93 24.57 -18.24
C GLU A 78 28.98 23.16 -17.63
N HIS A 79 29.86 22.29 -18.13
CA HIS A 79 30.08 20.96 -17.56
C HIS A 79 30.65 21.03 -16.14
N LEU A 80 31.59 21.94 -15.87
CA LEU A 80 32.16 22.12 -14.55
C LEU A 80 31.10 22.56 -13.53
N ASP A 81 30.20 23.46 -13.91
CA ASP A 81 29.12 23.92 -13.04
C ASP A 81 28.10 22.82 -12.77
N LEU A 82 27.79 21.97 -13.78
CA LEU A 82 26.99 20.76 -13.56
C LEU A 82 27.65 19.82 -12.54
N VAL A 83 28.96 19.60 -12.66
CA VAL A 83 29.72 18.76 -11.70
C VAL A 83 29.69 19.37 -10.30
N LYS A 84 29.94 20.68 -10.16
CA LYS A 84 29.87 21.37 -8.87
C LYS A 84 28.50 21.27 -8.21
N ASN A 85 27.43 21.45 -9.00
CA ASN A 85 26.07 21.30 -8.50
C ASN A 85 25.81 19.88 -7.99
N LYS A 86 26.29 18.85 -8.71
CA LYS A 86 26.19 17.46 -8.25
C LYS A 86 26.97 17.21 -6.97
N ILE A 87 28.18 17.76 -6.83
CA ILE A 87 28.95 17.68 -5.59
C ILE A 87 28.18 18.30 -4.42
N LYS A 88 27.57 19.48 -4.64
CA LYS A 88 26.78 20.15 -3.61
C LYS A 88 25.59 19.28 -3.15
N TYR A 89 24.84 18.69 -4.08
CA TYR A 89 23.76 17.76 -3.72
C TYR A 89 24.28 16.54 -2.93
N ILE A 90 25.42 15.97 -3.31
CA ILE A 90 26.03 14.86 -2.57
C ILE A 90 26.40 15.30 -1.16
N GLN A 91 26.97 16.50 -1.01
CA GLN A 91 27.30 17.06 0.30
C GLN A 91 26.05 17.32 1.16
N GLU A 92 24.96 17.80 0.57
CA GLU A 92 23.68 17.96 1.28
C GLU A 92 23.19 16.62 1.85
N TYR A 93 23.30 15.51 1.10
CA TYR A 93 22.99 14.17 1.62
C TYR A 93 23.97 13.70 2.71
N GLN A 94 25.26 14.02 2.57
CA GLN A 94 26.28 13.65 3.56
C GLN A 94 26.16 14.43 4.87
N ASN A 95 25.72 15.68 4.80
CA ASN A 95 25.61 16.55 5.96
C ASN A 95 24.44 16.17 6.88
N ASP A 96 23.36 15.62 6.30
CA ASP A 96 22.20 15.15 7.07
C ASP A 96 21.64 13.86 6.48
N THR A 97 22.42 12.79 6.64
CA THR A 97 22.06 11.45 6.15
C THR A 97 20.81 10.92 6.85
N ASP A 98 20.64 11.23 8.13
CA ASP A 98 19.48 10.76 8.89
C ASP A 98 18.20 11.41 8.37
N LEU A 99 18.16 12.74 8.19
CA LEU A 99 17.00 13.40 7.60
C LEU A 99 16.70 12.90 6.18
N PHE A 100 17.73 12.63 5.37
CA PHE A 100 17.54 12.02 4.06
C PHE A 100 16.85 10.65 4.22
N LEU A 101 17.39 9.76 5.05
CA LEU A 101 16.83 8.42 5.24
C LEU A 101 15.41 8.47 5.81
N ASP A 102 15.15 9.29 6.81
CA ASP A 102 13.85 9.45 7.47
C ASP A 102 12.77 9.85 6.45
N ASN A 103 13.06 10.78 5.54
CA ASN A 103 12.14 11.19 4.48
C ASN A 103 11.69 10.03 3.56
N TYR A 104 12.47 8.96 3.43
CA TYR A 104 12.11 7.77 2.65
C TYR A 104 11.62 6.60 3.51
N LEU A 105 12.15 6.43 4.72
CA LEU A 105 11.85 5.31 5.59
C LEU A 105 10.58 5.56 6.41
N ASP A 106 10.33 6.77 6.89
CA ASP A 106 9.14 7.09 7.71
C ASP A 106 7.83 6.75 7.02
N PRO A 107 7.62 7.04 5.72
CA PRO A 107 6.41 6.61 5.02
C PRO A 107 6.26 5.08 4.98
N VAL A 108 7.37 4.34 4.90
CA VAL A 108 7.37 2.87 4.91
C VAL A 108 7.04 2.35 6.31
N LEU A 109 7.67 2.91 7.34
CA LEU A 109 7.40 2.58 8.74
C LEU A 109 5.92 2.84 9.08
N ASN A 110 5.37 3.98 8.68
CA ASN A 110 3.96 4.31 8.85
C ASN A 110 3.03 3.31 8.16
N LYS A 111 3.36 2.85 6.94
CA LYS A 111 2.59 1.81 6.25
C LYS A 111 2.65 0.46 7.00
N ILE A 112 3.81 0.10 7.54
CA ILE A 112 3.98 -1.11 8.35
C ILE A 112 3.11 -1.03 9.61
N ASP A 113 3.13 0.11 10.30
CA ASP A 113 2.32 0.33 11.51
C ASP A 113 0.82 0.29 11.23
N LEU A 114 0.37 0.96 10.15
CA LEU A 114 -1.03 0.88 9.71
C LEU A 114 -1.44 -0.57 9.43
N ARG A 115 -0.58 -1.35 8.76
CA ARG A 115 -0.88 -2.76 8.48
C ARG A 115 -0.91 -3.60 9.76
N ARG A 116 -0.05 -3.31 10.74
CA ARG A 116 -0.08 -3.98 12.06
C ARG A 116 -1.42 -3.77 12.75
N GLU A 117 -1.93 -2.55 12.78
CA GLU A 117 -3.22 -2.26 13.44
C GLU A 117 -4.40 -2.89 12.68
N GLN A 118 -4.39 -2.87 11.35
CA GLN A 118 -5.40 -3.59 10.55
C GLN A 118 -5.43 -5.08 10.86
N LEU A 119 -4.25 -5.72 10.94
CA LEU A 119 -4.16 -7.14 11.25
C LEU A 119 -4.72 -7.47 12.64
N LYS A 120 -4.48 -6.64 13.65
CA LYS A 120 -5.08 -6.83 14.99
C LYS A 120 -6.61 -6.84 14.92
N ILE A 121 -7.18 -5.90 14.16
CA ILE A 121 -8.63 -5.81 13.97
C ILE A 121 -9.17 -7.05 13.24
N GLU A 122 -8.53 -7.47 12.14
CA GLU A 122 -8.90 -8.66 11.37
C GLU A 122 -8.88 -9.93 12.23
N VAL A 123 -7.85 -10.07 13.08
CA VAL A 123 -7.70 -11.17 14.03
C VAL A 123 -8.85 -11.17 15.02
N ASN A 124 -9.04 -10.07 15.75
CA ASN A 124 -10.09 -9.98 16.77
C ASN A 124 -11.47 -10.26 16.18
N LYS A 125 -11.74 -9.76 14.96
CA LYS A 125 -12.99 -10.06 14.27
C LYS A 125 -13.20 -11.56 14.05
N LYS A 126 -12.17 -12.31 13.64
CA LYS A 126 -12.27 -13.77 13.49
C LYS A 126 -12.45 -14.49 14.82
N ILE A 127 -11.84 -13.99 15.88
CA ILE A 127 -12.03 -14.50 17.25
C ILE A 127 -13.50 -14.34 17.64
N ASP A 128 -14.03 -13.14 17.46
CA ASP A 128 -15.43 -12.80 17.78
C ASP A 128 -16.41 -13.63 16.94
N GLU A 129 -16.19 -13.74 15.63
CA GLU A 129 -17.01 -14.56 14.73
C GLU A 129 -17.06 -16.03 15.18
N ALA A 130 -15.91 -16.60 15.55
CA ALA A 130 -15.84 -17.97 16.07
C ALA A 130 -16.54 -18.11 17.42
N TYR A 131 -16.34 -17.14 18.32
CA TYR A 131 -17.02 -17.08 19.62
C TYR A 131 -18.54 -17.05 19.47
N PHE A 132 -19.08 -16.14 18.65
CA PHE A 132 -20.51 -16.01 18.45
C PHE A 132 -21.12 -17.27 17.82
N LYS A 133 -20.43 -17.88 16.86
CA LYS A 133 -20.87 -19.14 16.26
C LYS A 133 -21.03 -20.25 17.30
N MET A 134 -20.04 -20.44 18.19
CA MET A 134 -20.14 -21.44 19.27
C MET A 134 -21.28 -21.12 20.24
N ILE A 135 -21.48 -19.85 20.59
CA ILE A 135 -22.60 -19.42 21.45
C ILE A 135 -23.95 -19.76 20.80
N ASP A 136 -24.09 -19.52 19.51
CA ASP A 136 -25.34 -19.78 18.80
C ASP A 136 -25.60 -21.29 18.64
N GLU A 137 -24.57 -22.10 18.43
CA GLU A 137 -24.67 -23.57 18.48
C GLU A 137 -25.19 -24.05 19.85
N ILE A 138 -24.63 -23.55 20.96
CA ILE A 138 -25.09 -23.89 22.32
C ILE A 138 -26.54 -23.46 22.55
N LYS A 139 -26.94 -22.28 22.07
CA LYS A 139 -28.34 -21.81 22.16
C LYS A 139 -29.28 -22.71 21.36
N GLY A 140 -28.84 -23.19 20.19
CA GLY A 140 -29.57 -24.13 19.35
C GLY A 140 -29.81 -25.46 20.07
N ILE A 141 -28.74 -26.05 20.61
CA ILE A 141 -28.79 -27.29 21.42
C ILE A 141 -29.77 -27.13 22.60
N ARG A 142 -29.65 -26.03 23.35
CA ARG A 142 -30.53 -25.74 24.49
C ARG A 142 -32.00 -25.60 24.08
N SER A 143 -32.26 -24.96 22.96
CA SER A 143 -33.62 -24.75 22.46
C SER A 143 -34.26 -26.06 22.00
N ASN A 144 -33.49 -26.91 21.31
CA ASN A 144 -33.89 -28.26 20.89
C ASN A 144 -34.24 -29.13 22.11
N PHE A 145 -33.38 -29.11 23.14
CA PHE A 145 -33.66 -29.81 24.40
C PHE A 145 -34.99 -29.35 25.04
N LYS A 146 -35.19 -28.04 25.18
CA LYS A 146 -36.44 -27.48 25.72
C LYS A 146 -37.67 -27.88 24.91
N GLN A 147 -37.56 -27.90 23.59
CA GLN A 147 -38.67 -28.28 22.71
C GLN A 147 -39.02 -29.76 22.90
N LYS A 148 -38.02 -30.66 22.88
CA LYS A 148 -38.23 -32.10 23.06
C LYS A 148 -38.88 -32.42 24.41
N ILE A 149 -38.37 -31.82 25.49
CA ILE A 149 -38.94 -32.01 26.84
C ILE A 149 -40.32 -31.36 26.96
N GLY A 150 -40.55 -30.20 26.35
CA GLY A 150 -41.85 -29.51 26.36
C GLY A 150 -42.97 -30.29 25.66
N CYS A 151 -42.64 -31.22 24.78
CA CYS A 151 -43.61 -32.14 24.16
C CYS A 151 -44.03 -33.29 25.09
N ILE A 152 -43.36 -33.49 26.22
CA ILE A 152 -43.74 -34.49 27.23
C ILE A 152 -44.93 -33.94 28.01
N SER A 153 -46.13 -34.27 27.54
CA SER A 153 -47.37 -33.90 28.21
C SER A 153 -47.63 -34.87 29.36
N LEU A 154 -47.45 -34.39 30.58
CA LEU A 154 -48.00 -35.04 31.77
C LEU A 154 -49.49 -34.67 31.86
N ASP A 155 -50.35 -35.67 31.89
CA ASP A 155 -51.78 -35.45 32.12
C ASP A 155 -51.98 -35.00 33.58
N ASN A 156 -52.20 -33.71 33.79
CA ASN A 156 -52.36 -33.11 35.11
C ASN A 156 -53.57 -33.67 35.86
N GLU A 157 -54.63 -34.09 35.16
CA GLU A 157 -55.80 -34.72 35.79
C GLU A 157 -55.43 -36.09 36.37
N GLN A 158 -54.59 -36.86 35.67
CA GLN A 158 -54.09 -38.15 36.17
C GLN A 158 -53.16 -38.00 37.37
N PHE A 159 -52.38 -36.91 37.44
CA PHE A 159 -51.50 -36.62 38.58
C PHE A 159 -52.32 -36.32 39.84
N GLU A 160 -53.38 -35.52 39.70
CA GLU A 160 -54.31 -35.22 40.80
C GLU A 160 -55.05 -36.48 41.30
N GLU A 161 -55.45 -37.37 40.40
CA GLU A 161 -56.04 -38.66 40.77
C GLU A 161 -55.08 -39.53 41.59
N ILE A 162 -53.80 -39.61 41.23
CA ILE A 162 -52.80 -40.41 41.97
C ILE A 162 -52.63 -39.87 43.40
N THR A 163 -52.54 -38.53 43.57
CA THR A 163 -52.49 -37.90 44.91
C THR A 163 -53.76 -38.10 45.74
N LYS A 164 -54.93 -38.32 45.10
CA LYS A 164 -56.17 -38.67 45.81
C LYS A 164 -56.16 -40.12 46.29
N ILE A 165 -55.50 -41.03 45.56
CA ILE A 165 -55.41 -42.45 45.93
C ILE A 165 -54.51 -42.66 47.16
N GLU A 166 -53.47 -41.85 47.37
CA GLU A 166 -52.69 -41.86 48.63
C GLU A 166 -53.55 -41.67 49.89
N LYS A 167 -54.74 -41.05 49.77
CA LYS A 167 -55.67 -40.82 50.88
C LYS A 167 -56.69 -41.95 51.09
N MET A 168 -56.74 -42.95 50.20
CA MET A 168 -57.73 -44.03 50.24
C MET A 168 -57.03 -45.40 50.34
N GLU A 169 -56.66 -45.79 51.55
CA GLU A 169 -55.92 -47.04 51.90
C GLU A 169 -56.63 -48.38 51.59
N LYS A 170 -57.80 -48.40 50.95
CA LYS A 170 -58.59 -49.62 50.80
C LYS A 170 -59.06 -49.80 49.37
N GLU A 171 -58.31 -50.56 48.58
CA GLU A 171 -58.83 -51.64 47.71
C GLU A 171 -57.73 -52.17 46.77
N ASN A 172 -57.44 -53.47 46.88
CA ASN A 172 -56.47 -54.22 46.08
C ASN A 172 -56.79 -54.27 44.56
N LYS A 173 -57.91 -53.70 44.11
CA LYS A 173 -58.36 -53.69 42.70
C LYS A 173 -57.69 -52.63 41.83
N ASN A 174 -56.92 -51.70 42.42
CA ASN A 174 -56.28 -50.59 41.69
C ASN A 174 -54.80 -50.83 41.32
N ARG A 175 -54.20 -51.99 41.64
CA ARG A 175 -52.77 -52.25 41.41
C ARG A 175 -52.36 -52.26 39.93
N GLU A 176 -53.10 -52.93 39.05
CA GLU A 176 -52.76 -52.98 37.62
C GLU A 176 -52.79 -51.59 36.95
N ASN A 177 -53.75 -50.74 37.33
CA ASN A 177 -53.85 -49.36 36.85
C ASN A 177 -52.70 -48.48 37.37
N PHE A 178 -52.16 -48.80 38.56
CA PHE A 178 -50.98 -48.14 39.11
C PHE A 178 -49.68 -48.57 38.43
N ASP A 179 -49.51 -49.87 38.15
CA ASP A 179 -48.33 -50.38 37.47
C ASP A 179 -48.23 -49.83 36.04
N ASP A 180 -49.35 -49.71 35.33
CA ASP A 180 -49.40 -49.06 34.01
C ASP A 180 -49.02 -47.57 34.06
N LYS A 181 -49.52 -46.83 35.07
CA LYS A 181 -49.16 -45.42 35.28
C LYS A 181 -47.68 -45.27 35.65
N LEU A 182 -47.16 -46.15 36.52
CA LEU A 182 -45.74 -46.17 36.90
C LEU A 182 -44.84 -46.51 35.70
N ASN A 183 -45.25 -47.45 34.85
CA ASN A 183 -44.52 -47.79 33.63
C ASN A 183 -44.51 -46.62 32.63
N LYS A 184 -45.61 -45.87 32.47
CA LYS A 184 -45.63 -44.64 31.67
C LYS A 184 -44.68 -43.57 32.22
N LEU A 185 -44.66 -43.35 33.54
CA LEU A 185 -43.73 -42.41 34.18
C LEU A 185 -42.26 -42.82 33.97
N LYS A 186 -41.95 -44.12 34.09
CA LYS A 186 -40.61 -44.65 33.78
C LYS A 186 -40.22 -44.42 32.32
N THR A 187 -41.18 -44.52 31.39
CA THR A 187 -40.95 -44.19 29.97
C THR A 187 -40.64 -42.71 29.80
N TYR A 188 -41.40 -41.80 30.42
CA TYR A 188 -41.09 -40.37 30.37
C TYR A 188 -39.74 -40.03 31.00
N GLU A 189 -39.41 -40.63 32.16
CA GLU A 189 -38.11 -40.48 32.80
C GLU A 189 -36.98 -40.92 31.87
N LYS A 190 -37.15 -42.07 31.21
CA LYS A 190 -36.21 -42.56 30.22
C LYS A 190 -36.05 -41.61 29.03
N ASP A 191 -37.15 -41.11 28.47
CA ASP A 191 -37.12 -40.18 27.33
C ASP A 191 -36.40 -38.86 27.68
N ILE A 192 -36.57 -38.37 28.92
CA ILE A 192 -35.84 -37.21 29.44
C ILE A 192 -34.35 -37.51 29.54
N ILE A 193 -33.98 -38.66 30.10
CA ILE A 193 -32.58 -39.08 30.26
C ILE A 193 -31.91 -39.25 28.89
N ASP A 194 -32.57 -39.92 27.95
CA ASP A 194 -32.06 -40.14 26.60
C ASP A 194 -31.89 -38.79 25.86
N THR A 195 -32.85 -37.87 25.99
CA THR A 195 -32.75 -36.51 25.44
C THR A 195 -31.61 -35.70 26.07
N ALA A 196 -31.33 -35.88 27.37
CA ALA A 196 -30.21 -35.23 28.04
C ALA A 196 -28.86 -35.80 27.60
N ASN A 197 -28.78 -37.12 27.38
CA ASN A 197 -27.58 -37.77 26.84
C ASN A 197 -27.29 -37.31 25.41
N ASP A 198 -28.32 -37.21 24.55
CA ASP A 198 -28.20 -36.64 23.21
C ASP A 198 -27.64 -35.21 23.24
N MET A 199 -28.13 -34.39 24.18
CA MET A 199 -27.64 -33.02 24.37
C MET A 199 -26.16 -32.99 24.76
N ILE A 200 -25.75 -33.89 25.66
CA ILE A 200 -24.35 -34.01 26.10
C ILE A 200 -23.44 -34.44 24.95
N GLU A 201 -23.85 -35.38 24.11
CA GLU A 201 -23.09 -35.78 22.93
C GLU A 201 -22.94 -34.62 21.93
N GLN A 202 -24.02 -33.88 21.63
CA GLN A 202 -23.95 -32.70 20.76
C GLN A 202 -22.99 -31.61 21.28
N LEU A 203 -22.86 -31.46 22.60
CA LEU A 203 -21.91 -30.53 23.22
C LEU A 203 -20.46 -30.98 23.07
N LYS A 204 -20.19 -32.30 22.98
CA LYS A 204 -18.84 -32.83 22.75
C LYS A 204 -18.35 -32.58 21.32
N ASP A 205 -19.28 -32.49 20.37
CA ASP A 205 -18.99 -32.24 18.96
C ASP A 205 -18.67 -30.77 18.65
N ILE A 206 -18.89 -29.85 19.60
CA ILE A 206 -18.50 -28.44 19.44
C ILE A 206 -16.97 -28.38 19.38
N ASP A 207 -16.44 -27.97 18.22
CA ASP A 207 -15.00 -27.88 18.01
C ASP A 207 -14.41 -26.63 18.67
N PHE A 208 -13.92 -26.80 19.90
CA PHE A 208 -13.20 -25.77 20.65
C PHE A 208 -11.76 -25.54 20.12
N LYS A 209 -11.26 -26.31 19.15
CA LYS A 209 -9.87 -26.22 18.64
C LYS A 209 -9.63 -25.09 17.64
N ILE A 210 -10.56 -24.14 17.48
CA ILE A 210 -10.37 -22.97 16.60
C ILE A 210 -9.10 -22.14 16.96
N PHE A 211 -8.56 -22.35 18.17
CA PHE A 211 -7.32 -21.72 18.67
C PHE A 211 -6.09 -22.63 18.74
N GLY A 212 -6.13 -23.83 18.14
CA GLY A 212 -4.99 -24.75 18.11
C GLY A 212 -3.84 -24.22 17.23
N GLU A 213 -2.62 -24.28 17.77
CA GLU A 213 -1.33 -23.69 17.32
C GLU A 213 -0.94 -23.85 15.83
N ASN A 214 -1.65 -24.68 15.04
CA ASN A 214 -1.26 -25.07 13.68
C ASN A 214 -2.13 -24.51 12.54
N VAL A 215 -3.37 -24.07 12.78
CA VAL A 215 -4.26 -23.57 11.70
C VAL A 215 -4.00 -22.09 11.41
N TRP A 216 -3.79 -21.29 12.46
CA TRP A 216 -3.54 -19.85 12.34
C TRP A 216 -2.20 -19.53 11.67
N MET A 217 -1.13 -20.25 12.02
CA MET A 217 0.22 -20.03 11.46
C MET A 217 0.30 -20.29 9.95
N ASN A 218 -0.49 -21.24 9.42
CA ASN A 218 -0.50 -21.57 7.99
C ASN A 218 -1.29 -20.55 7.14
N SER A 219 -2.34 -19.93 7.69
CA SER A 219 -3.05 -18.83 7.03
C SER A 219 -2.18 -17.57 6.92
N TYR A 220 -1.39 -17.27 7.96
CA TYR A 220 -0.46 -16.14 7.96
C TYR A 220 0.72 -16.30 7.02
N LYS A 221 1.26 -17.52 6.83
CA LYS A 221 2.33 -17.77 5.85
C LYS A 221 1.93 -17.36 4.42
N LYS A 222 0.65 -17.53 4.03
CA LYS A 222 0.15 -17.06 2.72
C LYS A 222 0.03 -15.53 2.64
N ASN A 223 -0.41 -14.87 3.72
CA ASN A 223 -0.56 -13.41 3.74
C ASN A 223 0.77 -12.66 3.88
N PHE A 224 1.80 -13.27 4.47
CA PHE A 224 3.15 -12.71 4.53
C PHE A 224 3.80 -12.62 3.13
N VAL A 225 3.45 -13.54 2.22
CA VAL A 225 3.85 -13.47 0.80
C VAL A 225 3.20 -12.27 0.10
N PHE A 226 2.01 -11.85 0.53
CA PHE A 226 1.31 -10.67 0.01
C PHE A 226 1.87 -9.35 0.57
N ALA A 227 2.38 -9.32 1.80
CA ALA A 227 3.07 -8.13 2.33
C ALA A 227 4.35 -7.80 1.51
N LYS A 228 5.01 -8.81 0.94
CA LYS A 228 6.10 -8.62 -0.02
C LYS A 228 5.67 -7.92 -1.31
N SER A 229 4.39 -8.01 -1.71
CA SER A 229 3.86 -7.33 -2.89
C SER A 229 3.26 -5.94 -2.61
N VAL A 230 3.04 -5.58 -1.34
CA VAL A 230 2.55 -4.24 -0.94
C VAL A 230 3.67 -3.21 -0.88
N ILE A 231 4.93 -3.65 -0.70
CA ILE A 231 6.10 -2.79 -0.90
C ILE A 231 6.39 -2.76 -2.41
N ASN A 232 5.60 -1.98 -3.14
CA ASN A 232 5.91 -1.67 -4.53
C ASN A 232 7.13 -0.74 -4.57
N LEU A 233 8.34 -1.34 -4.55
CA LEU A 233 9.61 -0.62 -4.64
C LEU A 233 9.71 0.25 -5.91
N ASP A 234 8.82 0.05 -6.89
CA ASP A 234 8.76 0.86 -8.10
C ASP A 234 8.25 2.29 -7.83
N ASP A 235 7.43 2.51 -6.79
CA ASP A 235 7.04 3.87 -6.36
C ASP A 235 8.22 4.64 -5.75
N CYS A 236 9.15 3.93 -5.08
CA CYS A 236 10.40 4.52 -4.59
C CYS A 236 11.38 4.84 -5.73
N LYS A 237 11.37 4.07 -6.83
CA LYS A 237 12.25 4.31 -7.98
C LYS A 237 11.91 5.56 -8.78
N GLN A 238 10.62 5.97 -8.84
CA GLN A 238 10.23 7.15 -9.64
C GLN A 238 10.84 8.47 -9.13
N LYS A 239 11.13 8.58 -7.82
CA LYS A 239 11.86 9.73 -7.24
C LYS A 239 13.37 9.66 -7.43
N ILE A 240 13.90 8.51 -7.86
CA ILE A 240 15.33 8.28 -8.17
C ILE A 240 15.51 8.25 -9.70
N SER A 241 14.76 9.08 -10.44
CA SER A 241 15.01 9.31 -11.86
C SER A 241 16.19 10.29 -12.01
N PHE A 242 17.40 9.76 -11.84
CA PHE A 242 18.61 10.47 -12.24
C PHE A 242 18.59 10.64 -13.76
N GLY A 243 18.58 11.90 -14.21
CA GLY A 243 18.78 12.26 -15.61
C GLY A 243 20.03 11.58 -16.15
N THR A 244 19.81 10.61 -17.04
CA THR A 244 20.84 9.82 -17.72
C THR A 244 21.73 10.76 -18.53
N ILE A 245 22.99 10.88 -18.15
CA ILE A 245 24.01 11.52 -18.99
C ILE A 245 24.34 10.53 -20.10
N ASN A 246 23.71 10.71 -21.26
CA ASN A 246 24.16 10.08 -22.49
C ASN A 246 25.47 10.75 -22.93
N PHE A 247 26.60 10.11 -22.65
CA PHE A 247 27.85 10.40 -23.34
C PHE A 247 27.70 9.94 -24.79
N LYS A 248 27.19 10.81 -25.67
CA LYS A 248 27.42 10.64 -27.11
C LYS A 248 28.88 10.98 -27.37
N LYS A 249 29.66 9.94 -27.70
CA LYS A 249 30.99 10.06 -28.30
C LYS A 249 30.92 10.84 -29.61
#